data_AF-A0A6A7KYL1-F1
#
_entry.id   AF-A0A6A7KYL1-F1
#
_cell.length_a   1.000
_cell.length_b   1.000
_cell.length_c   1.000
_cell.angle_alpha   90.00
_cell.angle_beta   90.00
_cell.angle_gamma   90.00
#
_symmetry.space_group_name_H-M   'P 1'
#
loop_
_entity.id
_entity.type
_entity.pdbx_description
1 polymer ?
#
loop_
_entity_poly.entity_id
_entity_poly.type
_entity_poly.pdbx_seq_one_letter_code
_entity_poly.pdbx_strand_id
1 'polypeptide(L)'
;MPERHPSTVLHCAVLGAMLVLPLDADAHTRHHQDPSAPRILLDQPLVAVEYQLGRLSDEELVLVERKDGDIKYRPVYFALLTRKGLASQFRDEALAALTKMDKASQSRVLLEALAKVPIEDTLSAEKLLVLLLGQPSATLRQQRDTFVQAIDTSSAPLVLRGAYGALMVGDGKPEQAWRTALEHEGHLPELLRSVPHLDRAEELRGQLFAPIATLAREAKDSATRAEALAALGWTRRDAATFDLLAQEVITGTDAETRAAAIRSLQAIPEDVWPPSGIEPLARSIVARVGESAPDRRTEPSVVDVIQFGERLAAKLPGEPGRNVRRDFRALGVQVVRIQSLPEQLSFDLRWFAVEAGKPVQIILVNPDAMPHNLLVSKPGSLEEVGTAGGAMPMPSDPTVKAFVPDSPLVLYATNLLKEGETERLGFTAPEEPGEYVYVCTFPGHWVRMYGVMLVVESMDTWDTKPTVPTDPMTKLPFSSQRN
;
A
#
# COMPACT_ATOMS: atom_id res chain seq x y z
N MET A 1 54.84 -51.30 23.14
CA MET A 1 56.30 -51.52 23.13
C MET A 1 56.78 -51.53 21.69
N PRO A 2 57.88 -50.84 21.33
CA PRO A 2 58.72 -49.91 22.12
C PRO A 2 58.54 -48.45 21.63
N GLU A 3 58.39 -47.42 22.45
CA GLU A 3 59.38 -46.76 23.32
C GLU A 3 60.77 -46.52 22.69
N ARG A 4 61.12 -45.25 22.42
CA ARG A 4 62.43 -44.63 22.77
C ARG A 4 62.30 -43.11 22.90
N HIS A 5 62.32 -42.63 24.15
CA HIS A 5 62.86 -41.33 24.61
C HIS A 5 64.41 -41.41 24.68
N PRO A 6 65.22 -40.42 25.18
CA PRO A 6 65.00 -39.00 25.53
C PRO A 6 66.18 -38.03 25.15
N SER A 7 66.03 -36.76 25.58
CA SER A 7 67.06 -35.83 26.10
C SER A 7 68.01 -35.10 25.15
N THR A 8 68.11 -33.77 25.27
CA THR A 8 69.17 -33.07 26.04
C THR A 8 68.94 -31.55 26.04
N VAL A 9 69.13 -30.92 27.20
CA VAL A 9 69.11 -29.47 27.49
C VAL A 9 70.55 -28.94 27.54
N LEU A 10 70.86 -27.78 26.94
CA LEU A 10 71.94 -26.83 27.35
C LEU A 10 71.82 -25.52 26.53
N HIS A 11 71.38 -24.39 27.09
CA HIS A 11 72.11 -23.33 27.82
C HIS A 11 73.29 -22.63 27.09
N CYS A 12 73.06 -21.36 26.69
CA CYS A 12 73.89 -20.14 26.83
C CYS A 12 73.66 -19.19 25.64
N ALA A 13 73.05 -18.01 25.87
CA ALA A 13 73.72 -16.70 26.01
C ALA A 13 74.08 -16.08 24.63
N VAL A 14 73.91 -14.80 24.28
CA VAL A 14 73.52 -13.57 24.97
C VAL A 14 73.38 -12.47 23.87
N LEU A 15 72.50 -11.50 24.10
CA LEU A 15 72.39 -10.14 23.52
C LEU A 15 72.20 -9.89 22.00
N GLY A 16 71.15 -9.12 21.70
CA GLY A 16 71.02 -8.32 20.47
C GLY A 16 69.67 -7.61 20.40
N ALA A 17 69.60 -6.37 20.87
CA ALA A 17 68.40 -5.57 21.08
C ALA A 17 67.57 -5.31 19.80
N MET A 18 66.23 -5.37 19.91
CA MET A 18 65.32 -4.57 19.10
C MET A 18 64.15 -4.08 19.95
N LEU A 19 63.95 -2.76 19.91
CA LEU A 19 62.83 -2.01 20.48
C LEU A 19 61.49 -2.62 20.03
N VAL A 20 60.61 -2.88 21.00
CA VAL A 20 59.17 -3.09 20.77
C VAL A 20 58.44 -1.88 21.34
N LEU A 21 57.78 -1.11 20.46
CA LEU A 21 56.73 -0.16 20.84
C LEU A 21 55.39 -0.92 20.86
N PRO A 22 54.47 -0.63 21.81
CA PRO A 22 53.23 -1.37 21.93
C PRO A 22 52.22 -0.91 20.86
N LEU A 23 51.51 -1.87 20.26
CA LEU A 23 50.29 -1.61 19.50
C LEU A 23 49.20 -1.20 20.49
N ASP A 24 48.78 0.05 20.44
CA ASP A 24 47.52 0.50 21.04
C ASP A 24 46.35 -0.09 20.26
N ALA A 25 45.49 -0.78 21.00
CA ALA A 25 44.20 -1.24 20.58
C ALA A 25 43.19 -0.09 20.75
N ASP A 26 42.92 0.66 19.69
CA ASP A 26 41.75 1.52 19.63
C ASP A 26 40.63 0.84 18.86
N ALA A 27 39.63 0.42 19.64
CA ALA A 27 38.35 -0.07 19.19
C ALA A 27 37.64 1.02 18.36
N HIS A 28 37.07 0.59 17.23
CA HIS A 28 36.22 1.42 16.38
C HIS A 28 34.95 1.88 17.11
N THR A 29 35.03 2.99 17.83
CA THR A 29 33.89 3.86 18.11
C THR A 29 33.47 4.55 16.82
N ARG A 30 32.55 3.94 16.07
CA ARG A 30 31.79 4.68 15.06
C ARG A 30 30.86 5.63 15.80
N HIS A 31 31.27 6.89 15.93
CA HIS A 31 30.38 7.97 16.33
C HIS A 31 29.15 7.97 15.42
N HIS A 32 27.96 7.94 16.02
CA HIS A 32 26.73 8.35 15.35
C HIS A 32 26.90 9.81 14.91
N GLN A 33 27.28 10.00 13.65
CA GLN A 33 27.16 11.28 12.97
C GLN A 33 25.73 11.38 12.45
N ASP A 34 25.07 12.48 12.76
CA ASP A 34 23.93 13.01 12.02
C ASP A 34 24.23 12.85 10.51
N PRO A 35 23.36 12.22 9.69
CA PRO A 35 23.73 11.88 8.32
C PRO A 35 24.04 13.17 7.55
N SER A 36 25.33 13.42 7.34
CA SER A 36 25.80 14.54 6.54
C SER A 36 25.21 14.41 5.13
N ALA A 37 24.65 15.51 4.62
CA ALA A 37 24.05 15.56 3.28
C ALA A 37 24.95 14.85 2.23
N PRO A 38 24.44 13.83 1.52
CA PRO A 38 25.24 13.12 0.53
C PRO A 38 25.74 14.06 -0.56
N ARG A 39 27.03 13.99 -0.89
CA ARG A 39 27.63 14.79 -1.94
C ARG A 39 27.54 14.07 -3.29
N ILE A 40 26.82 14.67 -4.23
CA ILE A 40 26.68 14.15 -5.60
C ILE A 40 27.63 14.85 -6.55
N LEU A 41 28.36 14.07 -7.35
CA LEU A 41 29.26 14.59 -8.37
C LEU A 41 28.47 14.97 -9.62
N LEU A 42 27.82 16.14 -9.61
CA LEU A 42 26.91 16.61 -10.67
C LEU A 42 27.62 16.95 -11.99
N ASP A 43 28.94 17.13 -11.99
CA ASP A 43 29.73 17.41 -13.20
C ASP A 43 30.10 16.14 -13.99
N GLN A 44 29.65 14.96 -13.52
CA GLN A 44 29.86 13.67 -14.21
C GLN A 44 28.81 13.44 -15.32
N PRO A 45 29.02 12.47 -16.23
CA PRO A 45 28.01 12.09 -17.21
C PRO A 45 26.67 11.75 -16.55
N LEU A 46 25.55 12.09 -17.20
CA LEU A 46 24.20 11.95 -16.62
C LEU A 46 23.94 10.55 -16.03
N VAL A 47 24.32 9.49 -16.75
CA VAL A 47 24.16 8.10 -16.29
C VAL A 47 24.88 7.85 -14.95
N ALA A 48 26.05 8.45 -14.75
CA ALA A 48 26.80 8.33 -13.49
C ALA A 48 26.15 9.15 -12.36
N VAL A 49 25.53 10.28 -12.68
CA VAL A 49 24.75 11.08 -11.71
C VAL A 49 23.49 10.31 -11.29
N GLU A 50 22.73 9.77 -12.25
CA GLU A 50 21.55 8.95 -12.00
C GLU A 50 21.89 7.69 -11.19
N TYR A 51 23.03 7.05 -11.49
CA TYR A 51 23.53 5.92 -10.71
C TYR A 51 23.82 6.28 -9.25
N GLN A 52 24.44 7.45 -8.99
CA GLN A 52 24.67 7.92 -7.62
C GLN A 52 23.34 8.14 -6.88
N LEU A 53 22.39 8.85 -7.52
CA LEU A 53 21.09 9.18 -6.94
C LEU A 53 20.25 7.92 -6.68
N GLY A 54 20.27 6.95 -7.60
CA GLY A 54 19.52 5.70 -7.48
C GLY A 54 19.97 4.81 -6.32
N ARG A 55 21.19 5.02 -5.79
CA ARG A 55 21.73 4.26 -4.65
C ARG A 55 21.41 4.85 -3.29
N LEU A 56 20.95 6.10 -3.24
CA LEU A 56 20.61 6.76 -1.99
C LEU A 56 19.33 6.16 -1.41
N SER A 57 19.28 6.05 -0.08
CA SER A 57 18.01 5.89 0.63
C SER A 57 17.11 7.10 0.41
N ASP A 58 15.83 6.97 0.76
CA ASP A 58 14.88 8.07 0.63
C ASP A 58 15.24 9.23 1.57
N GLU A 59 15.72 8.91 2.78
CA GLU A 59 16.22 9.88 3.76
C GLU A 59 17.49 10.57 3.27
N GLU A 60 18.40 9.85 2.62
CA GLU A 60 19.61 10.41 2.03
C GLU A 60 19.28 11.33 0.85
N LEU A 61 18.36 10.92 -0.03
CA LEU A 61 18.01 11.67 -1.23
C LEU A 61 17.40 13.04 -0.89
N VAL A 62 16.53 13.11 0.13
CA VAL A 62 15.92 14.39 0.54
C VAL A 62 16.92 15.36 1.19
N LEU A 63 18.10 14.88 1.61
CA LEU A 63 19.17 15.71 2.15
C LEU A 63 20.15 16.20 1.07
N VAL A 64 20.10 15.67 -0.15
CA VAL A 64 20.98 16.11 -1.25
C VAL A 64 20.77 17.60 -1.53
N GLU A 65 21.88 18.32 -1.78
CA GLU A 65 21.85 19.75 -2.14
C GLU A 65 20.98 19.98 -3.39
N ARG A 66 20.15 21.04 -3.36
CA ARG A 66 19.22 21.39 -4.43
C ARG A 66 19.31 22.87 -4.77
N LYS A 67 19.38 23.19 -6.07
CA LYS A 67 19.36 24.57 -6.58
C LYS A 67 18.50 24.64 -7.84
N ASP A 68 17.32 25.23 -7.73
CA ASP A 68 16.35 25.32 -8.81
C ASP A 68 16.75 26.28 -9.96
N GLY A 69 17.84 27.03 -9.79
CA GLY A 69 18.39 27.97 -10.76
C GLY A 69 19.59 27.44 -11.56
N ASP A 70 20.06 26.21 -11.28
CA ASP A 70 21.22 25.62 -11.94
C ASP A 70 20.84 24.25 -12.55
N ILE A 71 20.91 24.15 -13.88
CA ILE A 71 20.45 23.00 -14.66
C ILE A 71 21.15 21.69 -14.27
N LYS A 72 22.35 21.75 -13.69
CA LYS A 72 23.06 20.55 -13.23
C LYS A 72 22.35 19.80 -12.10
N TYR A 73 21.44 20.47 -11.37
CA TYR A 73 20.62 19.85 -10.33
C TYR A 73 19.33 19.21 -10.88
N ARG A 74 19.04 19.36 -12.18
CA ARG A 74 17.87 18.72 -12.81
C ARG A 74 17.75 17.22 -12.49
N PRO A 75 18.83 16.40 -12.53
CA PRO A 75 18.73 14.98 -12.20
C PRO A 75 18.32 14.72 -10.74
N VAL A 76 18.69 15.61 -9.81
CA VAL A 76 18.30 15.50 -8.39
C VAL A 76 16.80 15.69 -8.24
N TYR A 77 16.25 16.75 -8.85
CA TYR A 77 14.81 16.98 -8.84
C TYR A 77 14.06 15.89 -9.60
N PHE A 78 14.59 15.39 -10.72
CA PHE A 78 13.96 14.28 -11.43
C PHE A 78 13.90 13.02 -10.56
N ALA A 79 14.99 12.69 -9.86
CA ALA A 79 15.02 11.59 -8.91
C ALA A 79 13.97 11.77 -7.79
N LEU A 80 13.83 12.98 -7.22
CA LEU A 80 12.79 13.27 -6.22
C LEU A 80 11.38 13.09 -6.79
N LEU A 81 11.12 13.57 -8.01
CA LEU A 81 9.80 13.49 -8.64
C LEU A 81 9.38 12.04 -8.88
N THR A 82 10.32 11.15 -9.23
CA THR A 82 10.02 9.75 -9.58
C THR A 82 10.26 8.75 -8.44
N ARG A 83 10.76 9.17 -7.27
CA ARG A 83 11.13 8.25 -6.19
C ARG A 83 9.92 7.75 -5.40
N LYS A 84 9.71 6.43 -5.41
CA LYS A 84 8.76 5.72 -4.54
C LYS A 84 9.00 6.05 -3.06
N GLY A 85 7.96 6.16 -2.24
CA GLY A 85 8.15 6.37 -0.79
C GLY A 85 8.22 7.83 -0.33
N LEU A 86 8.47 8.77 -1.25
CA LEU A 86 8.62 10.18 -0.86
C LEU A 86 7.27 10.88 -0.62
N ALA A 87 7.29 11.73 0.41
CA ALA A 87 6.22 12.67 0.73
C ALA A 87 5.93 13.62 -0.44
N SER A 88 4.66 14.02 -0.57
CA SER A 88 4.15 14.87 -1.67
C SER A 88 4.92 16.19 -1.82
N GLN A 89 5.29 16.81 -0.70
CA GLN A 89 6.02 18.09 -0.69
C GLN A 89 7.29 18.08 -1.55
N PHE A 90 8.03 16.96 -1.57
CA PHE A 90 9.26 16.86 -2.36
C PHE A 90 8.98 16.69 -3.85
N ARG A 91 7.87 16.03 -4.20
CA ARG A 91 7.41 15.90 -5.60
C ARG A 91 6.90 17.23 -6.13
N ASP A 92 6.19 18.00 -5.30
CA ASP A 92 5.71 19.35 -5.65
C ASP A 92 6.88 20.32 -5.85
N GLU A 93 7.87 20.31 -4.94
CA GLU A 93 9.12 21.07 -5.08
C GLU A 93 9.83 20.69 -6.40
N ALA A 94 10.00 19.39 -6.64
CA ALA A 94 10.68 18.89 -7.82
C ALA A 94 9.97 19.26 -9.13
N LEU A 95 8.65 19.10 -9.19
CA LEU A 95 7.86 19.46 -10.37
C LEU A 95 8.00 20.96 -10.68
N ALA A 96 7.93 21.83 -9.66
CA ALA A 96 8.10 23.26 -9.83
C ALA A 96 9.50 23.61 -10.36
N ALA A 97 10.55 23.02 -9.78
CA ALA A 97 11.93 23.23 -10.21
C ALA A 97 12.17 22.74 -11.65
N LEU A 98 11.73 21.53 -11.99
CA LEU A 98 11.87 20.95 -13.34
C LEU A 98 11.14 21.78 -14.40
N THR A 99 9.91 22.21 -14.11
CA THR A 99 9.13 23.09 -15.00
C THR A 99 9.88 24.38 -15.32
N LYS A 100 10.48 25.00 -14.28
CA LYS A 100 11.30 26.23 -14.40
C LYS A 100 12.58 25.98 -15.21
N MET A 101 13.31 24.91 -14.89
CA MET A 101 14.58 24.57 -15.54
C MET A 101 14.40 24.24 -17.03
N ASP A 102 13.40 23.44 -17.34
CA ASP A 102 13.15 22.92 -18.70
C ASP A 102 12.42 23.93 -19.58
N LYS A 103 11.88 25.00 -18.98
CA LYS A 103 10.99 25.95 -19.64
C LYS A 103 9.83 25.22 -20.35
N ALA A 104 9.35 24.17 -19.70
CA ALA A 104 8.31 23.27 -20.18
C ALA A 104 7.03 23.45 -19.35
N SER A 105 5.90 22.93 -19.84
CA SER A 105 4.71 22.82 -19.01
C SER A 105 4.86 21.69 -17.99
N GLN A 106 4.14 21.79 -16.86
CA GLN A 106 4.06 20.69 -15.89
C GLN A 106 3.59 19.40 -16.56
N SER A 107 2.65 19.48 -17.50
CA SER A 107 2.15 18.34 -18.26
C SER A 107 3.26 17.62 -19.02
N ARG A 108 4.17 18.34 -19.68
CA ARG A 108 5.31 17.74 -20.37
C ARG A 108 6.30 17.07 -19.42
N VAL A 109 6.62 17.72 -18.30
CA VAL A 109 7.52 17.15 -17.27
C VAL A 109 6.93 15.87 -16.68
N LEU A 110 5.62 15.85 -16.41
CA LEU A 110 4.93 14.69 -15.85
C LEU A 110 4.84 13.54 -16.85
N LEU A 111 4.62 13.80 -18.14
CA LEU A 111 4.69 12.75 -19.17
C LEU A 111 6.11 12.17 -19.30
N GLU A 112 7.15 13.00 -19.19
CA GLU A 112 8.55 12.52 -19.14
C GLU A 112 8.79 11.64 -17.90
N ALA A 113 8.29 12.05 -16.73
CA ALA A 113 8.39 11.26 -15.51
C ALA A 113 7.67 9.91 -15.64
N LEU A 114 6.44 9.91 -16.18
CA LEU A 114 5.67 8.67 -16.44
C LEU A 114 6.38 7.74 -17.42
N ALA A 115 7.16 8.27 -18.37
CA ALA A 115 7.96 7.46 -19.29
C ALA A 115 9.17 6.78 -18.62
N LYS A 116 9.60 7.26 -17.44
CA LYS A 116 10.77 6.74 -16.71
C LYS A 116 10.42 5.84 -15.53
N VAL A 117 9.19 5.93 -15.04
CA VAL A 117 8.71 5.06 -13.96
C VAL A 117 8.37 3.66 -14.54
N PRO A 118 8.92 2.57 -13.98
CA PRO A 118 8.51 1.21 -14.36
C PRO A 118 7.02 0.99 -14.11
N ILE A 119 6.34 0.24 -14.96
CA ILE A 119 4.89 0.01 -14.84
C ILE A 119 4.53 -0.77 -13.56
N GLU A 120 5.49 -1.51 -13.01
CA GLU A 120 5.39 -2.26 -11.76
C GLU A 120 5.45 -1.35 -10.52
N ASP A 121 6.01 -0.13 -10.64
CA ASP A 121 5.98 0.87 -9.57
C ASP A 121 4.67 1.66 -9.60
N THR A 122 3.59 0.96 -9.24
CA THR A 122 2.23 1.49 -9.25
C THR A 122 2.06 2.71 -8.35
N LEU A 123 2.78 2.78 -7.22
CA LEU A 123 2.70 3.88 -6.27
C LEU A 123 3.23 5.19 -6.87
N SER A 124 4.42 5.14 -7.50
CA SER A 124 4.97 6.33 -8.15
C SER A 124 4.15 6.73 -9.37
N ALA A 125 3.70 5.75 -10.17
CA ALA A 125 2.85 6.00 -11.33
C ALA A 125 1.54 6.70 -10.93
N GLU A 126 0.87 6.22 -9.87
CA GLU A 126 -0.36 6.81 -9.36
C GLU A 126 -0.16 8.25 -8.89
N LYS A 127 0.88 8.52 -8.09
CA LYS A 127 1.21 9.89 -7.64
C LYS A 127 1.40 10.85 -8.84
N LEU A 128 2.10 10.40 -9.89
CA LEU A 128 2.33 11.22 -11.10
C LEU A 128 1.06 11.43 -11.93
N LEU A 129 0.22 10.41 -12.08
CA LEU A 129 -1.07 10.51 -12.78
C LEU A 129 -2.02 11.48 -12.06
N VAL A 130 -2.09 11.42 -10.73
CA VAL A 130 -2.87 12.36 -9.91
C VAL A 130 -2.38 13.79 -10.08
N LEU A 131 -1.07 14.04 -10.10
CA LEU A 131 -0.51 15.36 -10.39
C LEU A 131 -0.87 15.85 -11.80
N LEU A 132 -0.77 14.97 -12.81
CA LEU A 132 -1.05 15.31 -14.21
C LEU A 132 -2.52 15.66 -14.40
N LEU A 133 -3.41 14.76 -14.01
CA LEU A 133 -4.86 14.86 -14.23
C LEU A 133 -5.55 15.78 -13.22
N GLY A 134 -4.87 16.11 -12.12
CA GLY A 134 -5.32 17.09 -11.13
C GLY A 134 -5.16 18.55 -11.58
N GLN A 135 -4.44 18.83 -12.66
CA GLN A 135 -4.30 20.19 -13.22
C GLN A 135 -5.65 20.75 -13.68
N PRO A 136 -5.84 22.10 -13.70
CA PRO A 136 -7.07 22.70 -14.18
C PRO A 136 -7.39 22.31 -15.62
N SER A 137 -8.66 22.02 -15.93
CA SER A 137 -9.09 21.60 -17.28
C SER A 137 -8.70 22.61 -18.37
N ALA A 138 -8.75 23.91 -18.09
CA ALA A 138 -8.28 24.95 -19.01
C ALA A 138 -6.78 24.86 -19.30
N THR A 139 -5.96 24.48 -18.31
CA THR A 139 -4.52 24.27 -18.48
C THR A 139 -4.25 23.04 -19.34
N LEU A 140 -4.94 21.93 -19.05
CA LEU A 140 -4.83 20.70 -19.85
C LEU A 140 -5.28 20.95 -21.30
N ARG A 141 -6.37 21.69 -21.50
CA ARG A 141 -6.83 22.08 -22.84
C ARG A 141 -5.80 22.89 -23.63
N GLN A 142 -5.07 23.79 -22.98
CA GLN A 142 -3.99 24.54 -23.63
C GLN A 142 -2.81 23.64 -24.03
N GLN A 143 -2.65 22.49 -23.38
CA GLN A 143 -1.61 21.51 -23.66
C GLN A 143 -2.10 20.35 -24.55
N ARG A 144 -3.26 20.49 -25.19
CA ARG A 144 -3.88 19.43 -26.01
C ARG A 144 -2.93 18.83 -27.03
N ASP A 145 -2.18 19.66 -27.77
CA ASP A 145 -1.24 19.19 -28.78
C ASP A 145 -0.10 18.35 -28.19
N THR A 146 0.29 18.62 -26.93
CA THR A 146 1.28 17.79 -26.21
C THR A 146 0.73 16.39 -25.95
N PHE A 147 -0.54 16.26 -25.56
CA PHE A 147 -1.16 14.96 -25.32
C PHE A 147 -1.40 14.19 -26.61
N VAL A 148 -1.84 14.86 -27.67
CA VAL A 148 -1.99 14.24 -29.00
C VAL A 148 -0.63 13.74 -29.49
N GLN A 149 0.41 14.56 -29.42
CA GLN A 149 1.76 14.13 -29.80
C GLN A 149 2.24 12.94 -28.96
N ALA A 150 1.97 12.91 -27.66
CA ALA A 150 2.33 11.79 -26.81
C ALA A 150 1.59 10.50 -27.21
N ILE A 151 0.30 10.59 -27.55
CA ILE A 151 -0.51 9.47 -28.05
C ILE A 151 0.04 8.95 -29.39
N ASP A 152 0.42 9.85 -30.30
CA ASP A 152 0.88 9.49 -31.64
C ASP A 152 2.30 8.87 -31.65
N THR A 153 3.14 9.20 -30.65
CA THR A 153 4.57 8.88 -30.68
C THR A 153 5.05 7.90 -29.61
N SER A 154 4.30 7.74 -28.52
CA SER A 154 4.69 6.88 -27.41
C SER A 154 3.97 5.54 -27.46
N SER A 155 4.70 4.46 -27.15
CA SER A 155 4.12 3.16 -26.82
C SER A 155 4.16 2.85 -25.32
N ALA A 156 4.69 3.77 -24.50
CA ALA A 156 4.81 3.58 -23.06
C ALA A 156 3.42 3.65 -22.39
N PRO A 157 2.96 2.58 -21.69
CA PRO A 157 1.59 2.51 -21.17
C PRO A 157 1.20 3.66 -20.25
N LEU A 158 2.08 4.03 -19.31
CA LEU A 158 1.82 5.13 -18.36
C LEU A 158 1.71 6.50 -19.05
N VAL A 159 2.48 6.71 -20.13
CA VAL A 159 2.40 7.94 -20.93
C VAL A 159 1.06 7.99 -21.65
N LEU A 160 0.64 6.89 -22.28
CA LEU A 160 -0.67 6.80 -22.95
C LEU A 160 -1.81 7.02 -21.95
N ARG A 161 -1.76 6.40 -20.77
CA ARG A 161 -2.75 6.57 -19.71
C ARG A 161 -2.88 8.02 -19.27
N GLY A 162 -1.75 8.67 -19.02
CA GLY A 162 -1.70 10.09 -18.66
C GLY A 162 -2.23 10.98 -19.79
N ALA A 163 -1.81 10.74 -21.03
CA ALA A 163 -2.21 11.55 -22.19
C ALA A 163 -3.70 11.41 -22.52
N TYR A 164 -4.27 10.20 -22.52
CA TYR A 164 -5.70 10.00 -22.73
C TYR A 164 -6.54 10.62 -21.63
N GLY A 165 -6.17 10.41 -20.36
CA GLY A 165 -6.85 11.04 -19.23
C GLY A 165 -6.83 12.58 -19.36
N ALA A 166 -5.66 13.15 -19.65
CA ALA A 166 -5.48 14.58 -19.73
C ALA A 166 -6.22 15.20 -20.92
N LEU A 167 -6.26 14.51 -22.06
CA LEU A 167 -7.04 14.89 -23.23
C LEU A 167 -8.53 14.93 -22.90
N MET A 168 -9.07 13.89 -22.24
CA MET A 168 -10.48 13.85 -21.86
C MET A 168 -10.84 14.96 -20.85
N VAL A 169 -10.00 15.21 -19.84
CA VAL A 169 -10.23 16.29 -18.86
C VAL A 169 -10.15 17.67 -19.53
N GLY A 170 -9.17 17.87 -20.41
CA GLY A 170 -9.01 19.11 -21.17
C GLY A 170 -10.21 19.39 -22.08
N ASP A 171 -10.67 18.38 -22.83
CA ASP A 171 -11.79 18.50 -23.75
C ASP A 171 -13.15 18.51 -23.01
N GLY A 172 -13.20 17.99 -21.78
CA GLY A 172 -14.43 17.83 -20.98
C GLY A 172 -15.37 16.74 -21.52
N LYS A 173 -14.87 15.92 -22.45
CA LYS A 173 -15.64 15.05 -23.33
C LYS A 173 -14.82 13.83 -23.75
N PRO A 174 -15.36 12.60 -23.72
CA PRO A 174 -14.59 11.39 -23.99
C PRO A 174 -14.50 11.02 -25.49
N GLU A 175 -15.36 11.55 -26.35
CA GLU A 175 -15.63 10.97 -27.68
C GLU A 175 -14.42 10.96 -28.60
N GLN A 176 -13.63 12.04 -28.59
CA GLN A 176 -12.43 12.12 -29.42
C GLN A 176 -11.35 11.14 -28.93
N ALA A 177 -11.05 11.18 -27.63
CA ALA A 177 -10.09 10.27 -27.00
C ALA A 177 -10.47 8.80 -27.24
N TRP A 178 -11.75 8.46 -27.06
CA TRP A 178 -12.28 7.13 -27.27
C TRP A 178 -12.12 6.66 -28.71
N ARG A 179 -12.45 7.50 -29.70
CA ARG A 179 -12.27 7.19 -31.12
C ARG A 179 -10.81 6.93 -31.45
N THR A 180 -9.92 7.83 -31.02
CA THR A 180 -8.47 7.66 -31.25
C THR A 180 -7.94 6.39 -30.60
N ALA A 181 -8.41 6.02 -29.40
CA ALA A 181 -8.00 4.78 -28.74
C ALA A 181 -8.48 3.51 -29.46
N LEU A 182 -9.61 3.55 -30.16
CA LEU A 182 -10.09 2.43 -30.99
C LEU A 182 -9.31 2.27 -32.30
N GLU A 183 -8.70 3.35 -32.80
CA GLU A 183 -7.91 3.35 -34.04
C GLU A 183 -6.50 2.78 -33.86
N HIS A 184 -6.03 2.63 -32.62
CA HIS A 184 -4.67 2.20 -32.29
C HIS A 184 -4.66 0.95 -31.42
N GLU A 185 -3.88 -0.05 -31.85
CA GLU A 185 -3.74 -1.31 -31.12
C GLU A 185 -3.14 -1.07 -29.72
N GLY A 186 -3.79 -1.62 -28.69
CA GLY A 186 -3.32 -1.52 -27.31
C GLY A 186 -3.62 -0.19 -26.59
N HIS A 187 -4.27 0.78 -27.24
CA HIS A 187 -4.54 2.08 -26.62
C HIS A 187 -5.81 2.10 -25.75
N LEU A 188 -6.85 1.37 -26.15
CA LEU A 188 -8.11 1.29 -25.40
C LEU A 188 -7.92 0.88 -23.92
N PRO A 189 -7.09 -0.13 -23.57
CA PRO A 189 -6.79 -0.45 -22.18
C PRO A 189 -6.22 0.74 -21.38
N GLU A 190 -5.31 1.53 -21.95
CA GLU A 190 -4.73 2.67 -21.23
C GLU A 190 -5.71 3.83 -21.08
N LEU A 191 -6.62 4.02 -22.05
CA LEU A 191 -7.75 4.94 -21.87
C LEU A 191 -8.63 4.48 -20.70
N LEU A 192 -9.02 3.20 -20.64
CA LEU A 192 -9.85 2.65 -19.56
C LEU A 192 -9.15 2.78 -18.19
N ARG A 193 -7.84 2.49 -18.14
CA ARG A 193 -7.02 2.63 -16.92
C ARG A 193 -6.79 4.08 -16.50
N SER A 194 -7.11 5.07 -17.35
CA SER A 194 -7.08 6.48 -16.96
C SER A 194 -8.32 6.89 -16.17
N VAL A 195 -9.45 6.18 -16.31
CA VAL A 195 -10.76 6.54 -15.73
C VAL A 195 -10.74 6.65 -14.20
N PRO A 196 -10.07 5.75 -13.44
CA PRO A 196 -9.97 5.88 -11.98
C PRO A 196 -9.36 7.20 -11.50
N HIS A 197 -8.56 7.87 -12.34
CA HIS A 197 -7.87 9.10 -11.98
C HIS A 197 -8.65 10.38 -12.34
N LEU A 198 -9.90 10.25 -12.79
CA LEU A 198 -10.75 11.37 -13.23
C LEU A 198 -11.65 11.93 -12.11
N ASP A 199 -11.29 11.74 -10.84
CA ASP A 199 -12.16 12.03 -9.68
C ASP A 199 -12.78 13.43 -9.70
N ARG A 200 -12.00 14.45 -10.13
CA ARG A 200 -12.42 15.86 -10.20
C ARG A 200 -13.32 16.20 -11.39
N ALA A 201 -13.56 15.26 -12.31
CA ALA A 201 -14.30 15.46 -13.56
C ALA A 201 -15.61 14.65 -13.57
N GLU A 202 -16.51 14.92 -12.62
CA GLU A 202 -17.75 14.15 -12.42
C GLU A 202 -18.64 14.05 -13.67
N GLU A 203 -18.86 15.15 -14.38
CA GLU A 203 -19.67 15.16 -15.60
C GLU A 203 -19.06 14.27 -16.70
N LEU A 204 -17.74 14.32 -16.86
CA LEU A 204 -16.99 13.46 -17.78
C LEU A 204 -17.09 11.99 -17.38
N ARG A 205 -16.95 11.66 -16.08
CA ARG A 205 -17.13 10.29 -15.56
C ARG A 205 -18.53 9.76 -15.85
N GLY A 206 -19.56 10.61 -15.73
CA GLY A 206 -20.93 10.27 -16.13
C GLY A 206 -21.07 9.93 -17.62
N GLN A 207 -20.44 10.72 -18.50
CA GLN A 207 -20.45 10.49 -19.96
C GLN A 207 -19.76 9.16 -20.35
N LEU A 208 -18.76 8.72 -19.59
CA LEU A 208 -18.02 7.48 -19.83
C LEU A 208 -18.80 6.20 -19.47
N PHE A 209 -19.87 6.29 -18.66
CA PHE A 209 -20.63 5.10 -18.26
C PHE A 209 -21.19 4.33 -19.46
N ALA A 210 -21.90 5.00 -20.37
CA ALA A 210 -22.57 4.35 -21.50
C ALA A 210 -21.62 3.60 -22.46
N PRO A 211 -20.51 4.20 -22.93
CA PRO A 211 -19.56 3.48 -23.78
C PRO A 211 -18.86 2.33 -23.04
N ILE A 212 -18.47 2.52 -21.77
CA ILE A 212 -17.79 1.47 -20.99
C ILE A 212 -18.73 0.31 -20.65
N ALA A 213 -19.98 0.59 -20.27
CA ALA A 213 -20.98 -0.44 -20.00
C ALA A 213 -21.32 -1.24 -21.26
N THR A 214 -21.35 -0.59 -22.42
CA THR A 214 -21.52 -1.28 -23.71
C THR A 214 -20.34 -2.18 -24.03
N LEU A 215 -19.12 -1.67 -23.86
CA LEU A 215 -17.90 -2.46 -24.05
C LEU A 215 -17.86 -3.68 -23.11
N ALA A 216 -18.22 -3.53 -21.83
CA ALA A 216 -18.27 -4.63 -20.87
C ALA A 216 -19.28 -5.73 -21.24
N ARG A 217 -20.33 -5.41 -22.00
CA ARG A 217 -21.31 -6.41 -22.49
C ARG A 217 -20.90 -7.05 -23.80
N GLU A 218 -20.28 -6.30 -24.70
CA GLU A 218 -20.10 -6.70 -26.10
C GLU A 218 -18.68 -7.18 -26.42
N ALA A 219 -17.69 -6.86 -25.59
CA ALA A 219 -16.32 -7.33 -25.75
C ALA A 219 -16.27 -8.86 -25.75
N LYS A 220 -15.59 -9.42 -26.76
CA LYS A 220 -15.48 -10.87 -26.96
C LYS A 220 -14.31 -11.48 -26.21
N ASP A 221 -13.24 -10.72 -25.99
CA ASP A 221 -12.07 -11.14 -25.25
C ASP A 221 -12.20 -10.75 -23.77
N SER A 222 -11.79 -11.66 -22.88
CA SER A 222 -11.89 -11.46 -21.43
C SER A 222 -11.06 -10.27 -20.95
N ALA A 223 -9.92 -9.98 -21.56
CA ALA A 223 -9.02 -8.90 -21.16
C ALA A 223 -9.67 -7.52 -21.33
N THR A 224 -10.18 -7.19 -22.53
CA THR A 224 -10.87 -5.92 -22.79
C THR A 224 -12.13 -5.79 -21.93
N ARG A 225 -12.85 -6.90 -21.76
CA ARG A 225 -14.03 -6.94 -20.90
C ARG A 225 -13.69 -6.67 -19.43
N ALA A 226 -12.60 -7.24 -18.92
CA ALA A 226 -12.11 -7.02 -17.57
C ALA A 226 -11.68 -5.56 -17.35
N GLU A 227 -10.98 -4.95 -18.30
CA GLU A 227 -10.61 -3.52 -18.22
C GLU A 227 -11.85 -2.61 -18.21
N ALA A 228 -12.87 -2.92 -19.03
CA ALA A 228 -14.12 -2.18 -19.03
C ALA A 228 -14.84 -2.29 -17.68
N LEU A 229 -14.92 -3.49 -17.11
CA LEU A 229 -15.52 -3.72 -15.78
C LEU A 229 -14.73 -3.01 -14.67
N ALA A 230 -13.40 -3.03 -14.72
CA ALA A 230 -12.54 -2.35 -13.76
C ALA A 230 -12.74 -0.82 -13.78
N ALA A 231 -12.95 -0.23 -14.96
CA ALA A 231 -13.21 1.20 -15.11
C ALA A 231 -14.62 1.61 -14.68
N LEU A 232 -15.60 0.72 -14.76
CA LEU A 232 -17.02 1.07 -14.62
C LEU A 232 -17.37 1.68 -13.25
N GLY A 233 -16.83 1.13 -12.15
CA GLY A 233 -17.04 1.63 -10.78
C GLY A 233 -16.47 3.02 -10.53
N TRP A 234 -15.64 3.52 -11.45
CA TRP A 234 -15.11 4.88 -11.43
C TRP A 234 -15.92 5.86 -12.30
N THR A 235 -16.89 5.37 -13.07
CA THR A 235 -17.80 6.22 -13.87
C THR A 235 -18.91 6.82 -12.98
N ARG A 236 -20.09 6.21 -12.96
CA ARG A 236 -21.15 6.48 -12.00
C ARG A 236 -20.95 5.58 -10.79
N ARG A 237 -21.01 6.16 -9.59
CA ARG A 237 -20.88 5.45 -8.31
C ARG A 237 -22.26 5.30 -7.68
N ASP A 238 -23.17 4.65 -8.39
CA ASP A 238 -24.59 4.52 -8.06
C ASP A 238 -25.06 3.07 -8.04
N ALA A 239 -26.31 2.86 -7.61
CA ALA A 239 -26.92 1.54 -7.51
C ALA A 239 -26.97 0.80 -8.87
N ALA A 240 -27.21 1.51 -9.98
CA ALA A 240 -27.26 0.89 -11.30
C ALA A 240 -25.91 0.31 -11.74
N THR A 241 -24.82 1.01 -11.38
CA THR A 241 -23.47 0.53 -11.64
C THR A 241 -23.12 -0.65 -10.73
N PHE A 242 -23.54 -0.60 -9.47
CA PHE A 242 -23.44 -1.73 -8.55
C PHE A 242 -24.12 -2.98 -9.11
N ASP A 243 -25.37 -2.87 -9.56
CA ASP A 243 -26.14 -4.02 -10.06
C ASP A 243 -25.48 -4.69 -11.27
N LEU A 244 -24.95 -3.91 -12.20
CA LEU A 244 -24.24 -4.44 -13.38
C LEU A 244 -23.00 -5.23 -12.97
N LEU A 245 -22.17 -4.67 -12.08
CA LEU A 245 -20.97 -5.35 -11.60
C LEU A 245 -21.30 -6.57 -10.73
N ALA A 246 -22.31 -6.47 -9.86
CA ALA A 246 -22.78 -7.57 -9.03
C ALA A 246 -23.30 -8.73 -9.89
N GLN A 247 -24.02 -8.45 -10.98
CA GLN A 247 -24.48 -9.46 -11.92
C GLN A 247 -23.30 -10.21 -12.56
N GLU A 248 -22.22 -9.51 -12.91
CA GLU A 248 -21.01 -10.16 -13.42
C GLU A 248 -20.38 -11.10 -12.39
N VAL A 249 -20.33 -10.70 -11.12
CA VAL A 249 -19.80 -11.55 -10.04
C VAL A 249 -20.67 -12.80 -9.85
N ILE A 250 -21.99 -12.63 -9.88
CA ILE A 250 -22.97 -13.70 -9.61
C ILE A 250 -23.06 -14.69 -10.77
N THR A 251 -23.10 -14.19 -12.01
CA THR A 251 -23.42 -15.01 -13.19
C THR A 251 -22.25 -15.22 -14.15
N GLY A 252 -21.22 -14.38 -14.08
CA GLY A 252 -20.06 -14.46 -14.96
C GLY A 252 -19.27 -15.75 -14.75
N THR A 253 -18.76 -16.32 -15.83
CA THR A 253 -18.01 -17.59 -15.83
C THR A 253 -16.50 -17.39 -15.92
N ASP A 254 -16.03 -16.26 -16.44
CA ASP A 254 -14.62 -15.90 -16.53
C ASP A 254 -14.08 -15.35 -15.19
N ALA A 255 -12.88 -15.79 -14.79
CA ALA A 255 -12.29 -15.43 -13.50
C ALA A 255 -11.69 -14.01 -13.49
N GLU A 256 -11.16 -13.57 -14.62
CA GLU A 256 -10.52 -12.27 -14.78
C GLU A 256 -11.58 -11.15 -14.73
N THR A 257 -12.69 -11.32 -15.47
CA THR A 257 -13.80 -10.36 -15.49
C THR A 257 -14.48 -10.25 -14.13
N ARG A 258 -14.70 -11.38 -13.43
CA ARG A 258 -15.21 -11.36 -12.05
C ARG A 258 -14.29 -10.63 -11.10
N ALA A 259 -12.98 -10.89 -11.16
CA ALA A 259 -12.01 -10.23 -10.29
C ALA A 259 -11.99 -8.71 -10.55
N ALA A 260 -12.08 -8.29 -11.81
CA ALA A 260 -12.22 -6.88 -12.17
C ALA A 260 -13.53 -6.27 -11.63
N ALA A 261 -14.66 -6.97 -11.75
CA ALA A 261 -15.94 -6.52 -11.23
C ALA A 261 -15.92 -6.36 -9.70
N ILE A 262 -15.30 -7.29 -8.96
CA ILE A 262 -15.15 -7.18 -7.51
C ILE A 262 -14.30 -5.98 -7.13
N ARG A 263 -13.15 -5.75 -7.79
CA ARG A 263 -12.33 -4.54 -7.54
C ARG A 263 -13.12 -3.25 -7.79
N SER A 264 -13.90 -3.23 -8.87
CA SER A 264 -14.73 -2.10 -9.28
C SER A 264 -15.87 -1.82 -8.28
N LEU A 265 -16.51 -2.86 -7.75
CA LEU A 265 -17.54 -2.74 -6.72
C LEU A 265 -17.02 -2.08 -5.44
N GLN A 266 -15.77 -2.32 -5.07
CA GLN A 266 -15.17 -1.74 -3.87
C GLN A 266 -15.02 -0.22 -3.94
N ALA A 267 -15.03 0.37 -5.14
CA ALA A 267 -15.00 1.82 -5.36
C ALA A 267 -16.37 2.49 -5.21
N ILE A 268 -17.46 1.72 -5.13
CA ILE A 268 -18.83 2.23 -5.01
C ILE A 268 -19.16 2.47 -3.52
N PRO A 269 -19.59 3.69 -3.13
CA PRO A 269 -19.97 4.01 -1.75
C PRO A 269 -21.03 3.08 -1.18
N GLU A 270 -20.88 2.68 0.07
CA GLU A 270 -21.75 1.65 0.68
C GLU A 270 -23.19 2.12 0.92
N ASP A 271 -23.40 3.44 1.03
CA ASP A 271 -24.70 4.07 1.22
C ASP A 271 -25.60 3.99 -0.02
N VAL A 272 -25.01 3.76 -1.20
CA VAL A 272 -25.77 3.58 -2.45
C VAL A 272 -26.00 2.10 -2.82
N TRP A 273 -25.51 1.15 -2.02
CA TRP A 273 -25.68 -0.28 -2.33
C TRP A 273 -27.16 -0.69 -2.21
N PRO A 274 -27.77 -1.25 -3.27
CA PRO A 274 -29.18 -1.62 -3.25
C PRO A 274 -29.40 -2.83 -2.33
N PRO A 275 -30.30 -2.75 -1.32
CA PRO A 275 -30.50 -3.83 -0.35
C PRO A 275 -30.79 -5.20 -0.97
N SER A 276 -31.52 -5.24 -2.09
CA SER A 276 -31.85 -6.47 -2.82
C SER A 276 -30.65 -7.15 -3.47
N GLY A 277 -29.58 -6.41 -3.77
CA GLY A 277 -28.36 -6.94 -4.41
C GLY A 277 -27.32 -7.47 -3.43
N ILE A 278 -27.38 -7.08 -2.15
CA ILE A 278 -26.33 -7.37 -1.16
C ILE A 278 -26.27 -8.87 -0.83
N GLU A 279 -27.39 -9.49 -0.46
CA GLU A 279 -27.39 -10.91 -0.05
C GLU A 279 -26.97 -11.88 -1.18
N PRO A 280 -27.54 -11.79 -2.40
CA PRO A 280 -27.12 -12.65 -3.51
C PRO A 280 -25.63 -12.53 -3.82
N LEU A 281 -25.10 -11.29 -3.82
CA LEU A 281 -23.69 -11.04 -4.07
C LEU A 281 -22.81 -11.64 -2.96
N ALA A 282 -23.16 -11.41 -1.69
CA ALA A 282 -22.40 -11.93 -0.55
C ALA A 282 -22.35 -13.46 -0.58
N ARG A 283 -23.48 -14.12 -0.86
CA ARG A 283 -23.56 -15.59 -0.98
C ARG A 283 -22.75 -16.13 -2.16
N SER A 284 -22.74 -15.42 -3.29
CA SER A 284 -21.90 -15.76 -4.44
C SER A 284 -20.41 -15.71 -4.08
N ILE A 285 -19.99 -14.68 -3.33
CA ILE A 285 -18.62 -14.55 -2.85
C ILE A 285 -18.26 -15.70 -1.88
N VAL A 286 -19.13 -16.02 -0.91
CA VAL A 286 -18.92 -17.16 0.01
C VAL A 286 -18.71 -18.45 -0.78
N ALA A 287 -19.61 -18.76 -1.72
CA ALA A 287 -19.52 -19.98 -2.53
C ALA A 287 -18.18 -20.05 -3.28
N ARG A 288 -17.74 -18.92 -3.86
CA ARG A 288 -16.49 -18.85 -4.63
C ARG A 288 -15.24 -19.00 -3.77
N VAL A 289 -15.20 -18.37 -2.60
CA VAL A 289 -14.10 -18.57 -1.64
C VAL A 289 -14.07 -20.03 -1.19
N GLY A 290 -15.24 -20.66 -1.03
CA GLY A 290 -15.36 -22.08 -0.71
C GLY A 290 -14.78 -23.03 -1.76
N GLU A 291 -14.88 -22.68 -3.04
CA GLU A 291 -14.25 -23.42 -4.14
C GLU A 291 -12.70 -23.34 -4.12
N SER A 292 -12.13 -22.34 -3.46
CA SER A 292 -10.67 -22.16 -3.37
C SER A 292 -10.06 -23.14 -2.37
N ALA A 293 -8.87 -23.66 -2.69
CA ALA A 293 -8.12 -24.54 -1.80
C ALA A 293 -7.79 -23.84 -0.46
N PRO A 294 -7.86 -24.51 0.70
CA PRO A 294 -7.72 -23.86 2.01
C PRO A 294 -6.44 -23.04 2.20
N ASP A 295 -5.32 -23.52 1.67
CA ASP A 295 -4.00 -22.86 1.68
C ASP A 295 -3.96 -21.58 0.83
N ARG A 296 -4.81 -21.49 -0.20
CA ARG A 296 -4.93 -20.32 -1.07
C ARG A 296 -5.86 -19.24 -0.53
N ARG A 297 -6.69 -19.55 0.48
CA ARG A 297 -7.66 -18.59 1.05
C ARG A 297 -6.99 -17.41 1.77
N THR A 298 -5.72 -17.55 2.12
CA THR A 298 -4.89 -16.50 2.72
C THR A 298 -4.05 -15.72 1.69
N GLU A 299 -4.19 -16.02 0.38
CA GLU A 299 -3.58 -15.21 -0.68
C GLU A 299 -4.17 -13.78 -0.68
N PRO A 300 -3.36 -12.74 -0.98
CA PRO A 300 -3.80 -11.34 -1.01
C PRO A 300 -5.15 -11.10 -1.71
N SER A 301 -5.28 -11.61 -2.93
CA SER A 301 -6.45 -11.39 -3.78
C SER A 301 -7.70 -12.06 -3.24
N VAL A 302 -7.56 -13.21 -2.57
CA VAL A 302 -8.69 -13.92 -1.96
C VAL A 302 -9.12 -13.23 -0.68
N VAL A 303 -8.16 -12.72 0.10
CA VAL A 303 -8.46 -11.96 1.30
C VAL A 303 -9.26 -10.69 0.98
N ASP A 304 -8.86 -9.93 -0.04
CA ASP A 304 -9.60 -8.71 -0.43
C ASP A 304 -11.05 -9.03 -0.80
N VAL A 305 -11.28 -10.20 -1.42
CA VAL A 305 -12.62 -10.71 -1.76
C VAL A 305 -13.40 -11.11 -0.51
N ILE A 306 -12.78 -11.80 0.45
CA ILE A 306 -13.39 -12.15 1.74
C ILE A 306 -13.82 -10.88 2.49
N GLN A 307 -12.94 -9.89 2.57
CA GLN A 307 -13.21 -8.61 3.26
C GLN A 307 -14.36 -7.85 2.61
N PHE A 308 -14.41 -7.84 1.28
CA PHE A 308 -15.57 -7.27 0.57
C PHE A 308 -16.87 -8.03 0.92
N GLY A 309 -16.81 -9.36 0.96
CA GLY A 309 -17.92 -10.21 1.40
C GLY A 309 -18.38 -9.93 2.84
N GLU A 310 -17.46 -9.70 3.77
CA GLU A 310 -17.78 -9.34 5.16
C GLU A 310 -18.44 -7.96 5.27
N ARG A 311 -18.01 -6.98 4.46
CA ARG A 311 -18.67 -5.65 4.39
C ARG A 311 -20.11 -5.77 3.90
N LEU A 312 -20.36 -6.61 2.88
CA LEU A 312 -21.72 -6.91 2.43
C LEU A 312 -22.53 -7.58 3.56
N ALA A 313 -21.94 -8.55 4.27
CA ALA A 313 -22.59 -9.23 5.38
C ALA A 313 -22.95 -8.28 6.54
N ALA A 314 -22.13 -7.24 6.79
CA ALA A 314 -22.39 -6.23 7.80
C ALA A 314 -23.59 -5.32 7.47
N LYS A 315 -23.94 -5.17 6.19
CA LYS A 315 -25.14 -4.43 5.74
C LYS A 315 -26.43 -5.25 5.81
N LEU A 316 -26.33 -6.57 5.97
CA LEU A 316 -27.49 -7.44 6.05
C LEU A 316 -28.06 -7.46 7.48
N PRO A 317 -29.39 -7.25 7.64
CA PRO A 317 -30.01 -7.26 8.96
C PRO A 317 -30.14 -8.69 9.48
N GLY A 318 -30.11 -8.84 10.81
CA GLY A 318 -30.56 -10.05 11.49
C GLY A 318 -29.90 -11.35 11.02
N GLU A 319 -30.73 -12.34 10.71
CA GLU A 319 -30.30 -13.70 10.39
C GLU A 319 -29.53 -13.84 9.07
N PRO A 320 -29.95 -13.22 7.94
CA PRO A 320 -29.17 -13.22 6.70
C PRO A 320 -27.70 -12.82 6.90
N GLY A 321 -27.44 -11.71 7.60
CA GLY A 321 -26.08 -11.25 7.87
C GLY A 321 -25.28 -12.22 8.74
N ARG A 322 -25.91 -12.78 9.79
CA ARG A 322 -25.28 -13.80 10.65
C ARG A 322 -24.90 -15.06 9.87
N ASN A 323 -25.78 -15.53 8.99
CA ASN A 323 -25.53 -16.71 8.17
C ASN A 323 -24.32 -16.50 7.25
N VAL A 324 -24.26 -15.37 6.55
CA VAL A 324 -23.12 -15.07 5.68
C VAL A 324 -21.80 -14.97 6.47
N ARG A 325 -21.79 -14.29 7.63
CA ARG A 325 -20.58 -14.21 8.48
C ARG A 325 -20.15 -15.58 8.99
N ARG A 326 -21.09 -16.41 9.44
CA ARG A 326 -20.82 -17.79 9.86
C ARG A 326 -20.24 -18.61 8.72
N ASP A 327 -20.79 -18.49 7.51
CA ASP A 327 -20.31 -19.24 6.35
C ASP A 327 -18.89 -18.80 5.97
N PHE A 328 -18.55 -17.50 5.99
CA PHE A 328 -17.15 -17.05 5.83
C PHE A 328 -16.21 -17.62 6.90
N ARG A 329 -16.61 -17.60 8.18
CA ARG A 329 -15.83 -18.21 9.27
C ARG A 329 -15.61 -19.71 9.06
N ALA A 330 -16.61 -20.42 8.54
CA ALA A 330 -16.49 -21.85 8.24
C ALA A 330 -15.49 -22.14 7.11
N LEU A 331 -15.17 -21.15 6.27
CA LEU A 331 -14.17 -21.28 5.20
C LEU A 331 -12.72 -21.16 5.69
N GLY A 332 -12.47 -20.87 6.97
CA GLY A 332 -11.14 -21.02 7.57
C GLY A 332 -10.68 -19.81 8.40
N VAL A 333 -9.50 -19.29 8.07
CA VAL A 333 -8.83 -18.23 8.83
C VAL A 333 -9.66 -16.95 8.82
N GLN A 334 -9.94 -16.38 9.99
CA GLN A 334 -10.57 -15.06 10.07
C GLN A 334 -9.55 -14.00 9.70
N VAL A 335 -9.83 -13.21 8.65
CA VAL A 335 -8.86 -12.24 8.12
C VAL A 335 -9.28 -10.82 8.44
N VAL A 336 -8.43 -10.11 9.19
CA VAL A 336 -8.69 -8.77 9.70
C VAL A 336 -7.73 -7.80 9.03
N ARG A 337 -8.25 -6.90 8.19
CA ARG A 337 -7.46 -5.79 7.63
C ARG A 337 -7.36 -4.66 8.62
N ILE A 338 -6.14 -4.17 8.82
CA ILE A 338 -5.84 -2.98 9.59
C ILE A 338 -4.93 -2.11 8.73
N GLN A 339 -5.30 -0.85 8.55
CA GLN A 339 -4.57 0.12 7.75
C GLN A 339 -4.16 1.31 8.62
N SER A 340 -2.95 1.83 8.44
CA SER A 340 -2.62 3.15 9.00
C SER A 340 -3.41 4.25 8.27
N LEU A 341 -3.95 5.20 9.02
CA LEU A 341 -4.55 6.41 8.47
C LEU A 341 -3.42 7.42 8.22
N PRO A 342 -3.18 7.83 6.95
CA PRO A 342 -2.09 8.74 6.61
C PRO A 342 -2.11 9.99 7.51
N GLU A 343 -0.94 10.32 8.07
CA GLU A 343 -0.71 11.52 8.90
C GLU A 343 -1.57 11.61 10.19
N GLN A 344 -2.30 10.55 10.56
CA GLN A 344 -3.19 10.57 11.73
C GLN A 344 -2.66 9.77 12.92
N LEU A 345 -1.56 9.03 12.77
CA LEU A 345 -0.98 8.16 13.79
C LEU A 345 -2.04 7.26 14.45
N SER A 346 -2.85 6.64 13.60
CA SER A 346 -4.02 5.87 14.00
C SER A 346 -4.23 4.72 13.03
N PHE A 347 -4.74 3.60 13.54
CA PHE A 347 -5.28 2.54 12.68
C PHE A 347 -6.70 2.89 12.25
N ASP A 348 -7.14 2.43 11.08
CA ASP A 348 -8.52 2.60 10.59
C ASP A 348 -9.52 1.80 11.45
N LEU A 349 -9.10 0.65 11.95
CA LEU A 349 -9.85 -0.22 12.84
C LEU A 349 -9.47 0.06 14.30
N ARG A 350 -10.47 0.21 15.16
CA ARG A 350 -10.30 0.43 16.61
C ARG A 350 -10.49 -0.82 17.43
N TRP A 351 -11.36 -1.72 16.98
CA TRP A 351 -11.48 -3.03 17.60
C TRP A 351 -12.15 -4.07 16.69
N PHE A 352 -11.91 -5.35 16.97
CA PHE A 352 -12.56 -6.47 16.31
C PHE A 352 -12.70 -7.66 17.26
N ALA A 353 -13.63 -8.58 16.98
CA ALA A 353 -13.83 -9.78 17.77
C ALA A 353 -13.33 -11.04 17.03
N VAL A 354 -12.75 -11.98 17.77
CA VAL A 354 -12.30 -13.28 17.28
C VAL A 354 -12.73 -14.38 18.26
N GLU A 355 -12.94 -15.59 17.75
CA GLU A 355 -13.23 -16.75 18.60
C GLU A 355 -11.94 -17.34 19.17
N ALA A 356 -11.96 -17.68 20.46
CA ALA A 356 -10.85 -18.29 21.17
C ALA A 356 -10.35 -19.56 20.46
N GLY A 357 -9.02 -19.70 20.34
CA GLY A 357 -8.38 -20.87 19.73
C GLY A 357 -8.59 -21.02 18.21
N LYS A 358 -9.23 -20.08 17.52
CA LYS A 358 -9.38 -20.10 16.05
C LYS A 358 -8.20 -19.41 15.35
N PRO A 359 -7.87 -19.83 14.11
CA PRO A 359 -6.84 -19.16 13.33
C PRO A 359 -7.30 -17.77 12.89
N VAL A 360 -6.41 -16.79 13.07
CA VAL A 360 -6.59 -15.38 12.72
C VAL A 360 -5.43 -14.93 11.84
N GLN A 361 -5.71 -14.06 10.87
CA GLN A 361 -4.69 -13.35 10.12
C GLN A 361 -4.97 -11.86 10.16
N ILE A 362 -4.03 -11.08 10.70
CA ILE A 362 -4.06 -9.63 10.56
C ILE A 362 -3.29 -9.26 9.29
N ILE A 363 -3.89 -8.47 8.41
CA ILE A 363 -3.20 -7.82 7.30
C ILE A 363 -2.99 -6.36 7.68
N LEU A 364 -1.75 -6.01 8.00
CA LEU A 364 -1.35 -4.62 8.21
C LEU A 364 -0.97 -4.00 6.85
N VAL A 365 -1.60 -2.88 6.49
CA VAL A 365 -1.24 -2.08 5.31
C VAL A 365 -0.81 -0.69 5.72
N ASN A 366 0.33 -0.24 5.22
CA ASN A 366 0.84 1.09 5.50
C ASN A 366 0.78 2.00 4.26
N PRO A 367 -0.30 2.75 4.00
CA PRO A 367 -0.31 3.80 2.99
C PRO A 367 0.37 5.10 3.44
N ASP A 368 0.77 5.20 4.71
CA ASP A 368 1.37 6.40 5.29
C ASP A 368 2.85 6.48 4.94
N ALA A 369 3.36 7.70 4.79
CA ALA A 369 4.78 7.96 4.57
C ALA A 369 5.61 7.56 5.81
N MET A 370 5.02 7.64 7.00
CA MET A 370 5.67 7.21 8.25
C MET A 370 5.67 5.68 8.39
N PRO A 371 6.76 5.09 8.91
CA PRO A 371 6.79 3.65 9.18
C PRO A 371 5.88 3.24 10.34
N HIS A 372 5.26 2.06 10.23
CA HIS A 372 4.37 1.53 11.26
C HIS A 372 4.53 0.01 11.44
N ASN A 373 4.46 -0.46 12.68
CA ASN A 373 4.36 -1.88 13.01
C ASN A 373 3.03 -2.14 13.76
N LEU A 374 2.72 -3.41 14.00
CA LEU A 374 1.60 -3.82 14.85
C LEU A 374 2.02 -4.98 15.73
N LEU A 375 1.85 -4.81 17.02
CA LEU A 375 2.07 -5.83 18.04
C LEU A 375 0.72 -6.19 18.66
N VAL A 376 0.43 -7.47 18.83
CA VAL A 376 -0.67 -7.96 19.67
C VAL A 376 -0.10 -8.32 21.02
N SER A 377 -0.66 -7.76 22.10
CA SER A 377 -0.20 -7.92 23.46
C SER A 377 -1.33 -8.31 24.42
N LYS A 378 -0.95 -8.80 25.60
CA LYS A 378 -1.90 -9.24 26.64
C LYS A 378 -2.83 -8.11 27.12
N PRO A 379 -3.99 -8.44 27.71
CA PRO A 379 -4.88 -7.43 28.28
C PRO A 379 -4.16 -6.54 29.30
N GLY A 380 -4.42 -5.23 29.24
CA GLY A 380 -3.87 -4.24 30.17
C GLY A 380 -2.41 -3.84 29.93
N SER A 381 -1.73 -4.36 28.91
CA SER A 381 -0.28 -4.12 28.71
C SER A 381 0.08 -2.95 27.78
N LEU A 382 -0.88 -2.11 27.36
CA LEU A 382 -0.67 -1.07 26.34
C LEU A 382 0.51 -0.14 26.68
N GLU A 383 0.48 0.46 27.87
CA GLU A 383 1.47 1.46 28.29
C GLU A 383 2.87 0.87 28.44
N GLU A 384 2.98 -0.32 29.05
CA GLU A 384 4.25 -1.01 29.27
C GLU A 384 4.91 -1.39 27.95
N VAL A 385 4.18 -2.06 27.06
CA VAL A 385 4.68 -2.49 25.75
C VAL A 385 4.96 -1.29 24.85
N GLY A 386 4.07 -0.29 24.84
CA GLY A 386 4.21 0.94 24.07
C GLY A 386 5.46 1.73 24.44
N THR A 387 5.67 1.94 25.75
CA THR A 387 6.84 2.66 26.27
C THR A 387 8.13 1.90 26.01
N ALA A 388 8.15 0.58 26.24
CA ALA A 388 9.33 -0.24 26.02
C ALA A 388 9.76 -0.26 24.54
N GLY A 389 8.81 -0.49 23.61
CA GLY A 389 9.10 -0.50 22.18
C GLY A 389 9.51 0.87 21.64
N GLY A 390 8.83 1.94 22.06
CA GLY A 390 9.11 3.31 21.62
C GLY A 390 10.44 3.87 22.11
N ALA A 391 11.06 3.26 23.13
CA ALA A 391 12.38 3.62 23.64
C ALA A 391 13.54 2.85 22.96
N MET A 392 13.23 1.84 22.12
CA MET A 392 14.25 1.05 21.45
C MET A 392 14.92 1.86 20.34
N PRO A 393 16.24 1.70 20.12
CA PRO A 393 16.88 2.18 18.90
C PRO A 393 16.49 1.30 17.71
N MET A 394 16.69 1.82 16.49
CA MET A 394 16.63 0.98 15.29
C MET A 394 17.68 -0.14 15.38
N PRO A 395 17.30 -1.41 15.18
CA PRO A 395 18.25 -2.51 15.22
C PRO A 395 19.21 -2.44 14.03
N SER A 396 20.49 -2.76 14.28
CA SER A 396 21.49 -2.88 13.21
C SER A 396 21.35 -4.18 12.40
N ASP A 397 20.73 -5.20 13.01
CA ASP A 397 20.46 -6.49 12.36
C ASP A 397 19.07 -6.44 11.70
N PRO A 398 18.98 -6.56 10.36
CA PRO A 398 17.70 -6.50 9.64
C PRO A 398 16.78 -7.69 9.93
N THR A 399 17.27 -8.75 10.58
CA THR A 399 16.45 -9.90 10.99
C THR A 399 15.68 -9.65 12.30
N VAL A 400 16.07 -8.64 13.07
CA VAL A 400 15.40 -8.23 14.30
C VAL A 400 14.26 -7.27 13.96
N LYS A 401 13.04 -7.60 14.42
CA LYS A 401 11.88 -6.73 14.25
C LYS A 401 12.08 -5.42 15.02
N ALA A 402 12.14 -4.31 14.29
CA ALA A 402 12.33 -2.99 14.88
C ALA A 402 11.18 -2.61 15.82
N PHE A 403 11.55 -2.03 16.96
CA PHE A 403 10.63 -1.54 18.00
C PHE A 403 9.71 -2.60 18.62
N VAL A 404 10.06 -3.89 18.52
CA VAL A 404 9.36 -4.98 19.22
C VAL A 404 10.14 -5.33 20.48
N PRO A 405 9.65 -4.98 21.69
CA PRO A 405 10.38 -5.29 22.93
C PRO A 405 10.36 -6.79 23.22
N ASP A 406 11.46 -7.30 23.76
CA ASP A 406 11.53 -8.66 24.28
C ASP A 406 10.77 -8.73 25.62
N SER A 407 9.47 -9.03 25.54
CA SER A 407 8.57 -9.07 26.68
C SER A 407 7.57 -10.21 26.53
N PRO A 408 7.28 -10.98 27.60
CA PRO A 408 6.25 -12.03 27.57
C PRO A 408 4.81 -11.48 27.45
N LEU A 409 4.65 -10.16 27.45
CA LEU A 409 3.39 -9.48 27.20
C LEU A 409 3.11 -9.35 25.70
N VAL A 410 4.14 -9.38 24.85
CA VAL A 410 3.99 -9.36 23.39
C VAL A 410 3.75 -10.79 22.91
N LEU A 411 2.61 -11.01 22.25
CA LEU A 411 2.21 -12.34 21.76
C LEU A 411 2.62 -12.51 20.30
N TYR A 412 2.35 -11.50 19.48
CA TYR A 412 2.57 -11.52 18.04
C TYR A 412 3.00 -10.13 17.56
N ALA A 413 3.78 -10.04 16.48
CA ALA A 413 4.22 -8.77 15.94
C ALA A 413 4.48 -8.85 14.44
N THR A 414 4.21 -7.78 13.71
CA THR A 414 4.70 -7.56 12.34
C THR A 414 6.14 -7.04 12.33
N ASN A 415 6.77 -6.96 11.16
CA ASN A 415 7.90 -6.06 10.94
C ASN A 415 7.44 -4.59 10.94
N LEU A 416 8.42 -3.68 10.86
CA LEU A 416 8.17 -2.26 10.62
C LEU A 416 7.94 -2.03 9.13
N LEU A 417 6.72 -1.65 8.76
CA LEU A 417 6.30 -1.43 7.38
C LEU A 417 6.55 0.02 6.96
N LYS A 418 7.17 0.20 5.80
CA LYS A 418 7.34 1.48 5.10
C LYS A 418 6.10 1.83 4.25
N GLU A 419 6.11 3.01 3.61
CA GLU A 419 5.03 3.43 2.71
C GLU A 419 4.78 2.40 1.59
N GLY A 420 3.51 2.02 1.43
CA GLY A 420 3.04 1.04 0.46
C GLY A 420 3.32 -0.41 0.84
N GLU A 421 3.98 -0.69 1.97
CA GLU A 421 4.23 -2.07 2.41
C GLU A 421 2.99 -2.68 3.06
N THR A 422 2.91 -4.02 3.00
CA THR A 422 1.84 -4.82 3.57
C THR A 422 2.42 -6.08 4.17
N GLU A 423 2.02 -6.43 5.38
CA GLU A 423 2.40 -7.68 6.04
C GLU A 423 1.20 -8.45 6.55
N ARG A 424 1.32 -9.79 6.51
CA ARG A 424 0.31 -10.73 7.02
C ARG A 424 0.85 -11.41 8.27
N LEU A 425 0.20 -11.16 9.39
CA LEU A 425 0.49 -11.78 10.68
C LEU A 425 -0.55 -12.88 10.95
N GLY A 426 -0.20 -14.13 10.66
CA GLY A 426 -1.03 -15.30 11.00
C GLY A 426 -0.72 -15.84 12.39
N PHE A 427 -1.75 -16.09 13.19
CA PHE A 427 -1.62 -16.66 14.53
C PHE A 427 -2.92 -17.39 14.94
N THR A 428 -2.86 -18.12 16.05
CA THR A 428 -4.06 -18.68 16.68
C THR A 428 -4.51 -17.72 17.77
N ALA A 429 -5.78 -17.31 17.76
CA ALA A 429 -6.34 -16.46 18.82
C ALA A 429 -6.08 -17.11 20.19
N PRO A 430 -5.74 -16.33 21.23
CA PRO A 430 -5.58 -16.85 22.58
C PRO A 430 -6.77 -17.68 23.04
N GLU A 431 -6.54 -18.72 23.86
CA GLU A 431 -7.61 -19.56 24.39
C GLU A 431 -8.43 -18.85 25.47
N GLU A 432 -7.81 -17.93 26.21
CA GLU A 432 -8.46 -17.17 27.27
C GLU A 432 -9.22 -15.97 26.68
N PRO A 433 -10.56 -15.91 26.81
CA PRO A 433 -11.35 -14.75 26.40
C PRO A 433 -10.90 -13.47 27.11
N GLY A 434 -10.87 -12.35 26.41
CA GLY A 434 -10.41 -11.09 26.97
C GLY A 434 -10.15 -9.99 25.94
N GLU A 435 -9.82 -8.80 26.43
CA GLU A 435 -9.52 -7.62 25.62
C GLU A 435 -8.01 -7.51 25.40
N TYR A 436 -7.51 -8.16 24.35
CA TYR A 436 -6.10 -8.09 23.95
C TYR A 436 -5.85 -6.80 23.18
N VAL A 437 -4.72 -6.15 23.41
CA VAL A 437 -4.41 -4.87 22.76
C VAL A 437 -3.61 -5.14 21.50
N TYR A 438 -3.87 -4.39 20.43
CA TYR A 438 -2.90 -4.23 19.36
C TYR A 438 -2.40 -2.79 19.29
N VAL A 439 -1.10 -2.60 19.01
CA VAL A 439 -0.44 -1.30 19.14
C VAL A 439 0.73 -1.16 18.17
N CYS A 440 0.92 0.06 17.63
CA CYS A 440 2.15 0.46 16.95
C CYS A 440 3.14 1.01 17.97
N THR A 441 4.33 0.42 18.04
CA THR A 441 5.38 0.77 18.99
C THR A 441 6.54 1.54 18.35
N PHE A 442 6.42 1.92 17.08
CA PHE A 442 7.34 2.91 16.50
C PHE A 442 7.35 4.18 17.39
N PRO A 443 8.53 4.81 17.61
CA PRO A 443 8.68 5.84 18.64
C PRO A 443 7.60 6.93 18.60
N GLY A 444 6.89 7.08 19.70
CA GLY A 444 5.81 8.08 19.87
C GLY A 444 4.43 7.69 19.35
N HIS A 445 4.27 6.58 18.61
CA HIS A 445 2.99 6.24 17.98
C HIS A 445 1.98 5.60 18.94
N TRP A 446 2.45 4.81 19.91
CA TRP A 446 1.61 3.96 20.77
C TRP A 446 0.54 4.71 21.57
N VAL A 447 0.73 6.02 21.81
CA VAL A 447 -0.20 6.86 22.57
C VAL A 447 -1.54 7.06 21.85
N ARG A 448 -1.56 6.93 20.52
CA ARG A 448 -2.75 7.11 19.67
C ARG A 448 -3.03 5.93 18.76
N MET A 449 -2.00 5.15 18.43
CA MET A 449 -2.06 4.11 17.42
C MET A 449 -2.20 2.72 18.04
N TYR A 450 -3.39 2.47 18.58
CA TYR A 450 -3.76 1.21 19.22
C TYR A 450 -5.23 0.84 18.97
N GLY A 451 -5.59 -0.39 19.31
CA GLY A 451 -6.95 -0.87 19.37
C GLY A 451 -7.06 -2.17 20.15
N VAL A 452 -8.24 -2.80 20.11
CA VAL A 452 -8.52 -4.03 20.88
C VAL A 452 -8.95 -5.20 19.98
N MET A 453 -8.28 -6.34 20.14
CA MET A 453 -8.76 -7.65 19.70
C MET A 453 -9.53 -8.30 20.86
N LEU A 454 -10.86 -8.32 20.75
CA LEU A 454 -11.74 -8.97 21.71
C LEU A 454 -11.80 -10.47 21.41
N VAL A 455 -11.20 -11.28 22.28
CA VAL A 455 -11.30 -12.74 22.20
C VAL A 455 -12.56 -13.18 22.95
N VAL A 456 -13.47 -13.88 22.26
CA VAL A 456 -14.72 -14.40 22.82
C VAL A 456 -14.75 -15.92 22.79
N GLU A 457 -15.53 -16.54 23.68
CA GLU A 457 -15.69 -18.00 23.70
C GLU A 457 -16.33 -18.56 22.42
N SER A 458 -17.32 -17.84 21.88
CA SER A 458 -18.02 -18.23 20.65
C SER A 458 -18.47 -17.00 19.87
N MET A 459 -18.07 -16.93 18.60
CA MET A 459 -18.52 -15.86 17.70
C MET A 459 -20.00 -15.98 17.36
N ASP A 460 -20.54 -17.20 17.30
CA ASP A 460 -21.97 -17.41 17.05
C ASP A 460 -22.83 -16.87 18.20
N THR A 461 -22.42 -17.10 19.44
CA THR A 461 -23.10 -16.48 20.61
C THR A 461 -22.91 -14.97 20.61
N TRP A 462 -21.70 -14.47 20.36
CA TRP A 462 -21.42 -13.03 20.34
C TRP A 462 -22.20 -12.29 19.25
N ASP A 463 -22.37 -12.87 18.06
CA ASP A 463 -23.17 -12.32 16.95
C ASP A 463 -24.65 -12.08 17.33
N THR A 464 -25.18 -12.81 18.33
CA THR A 464 -26.55 -12.60 18.81
C THR A 464 -26.67 -11.44 19.80
N LYS A 465 -25.59 -11.11 20.52
CA LYS A 465 -25.55 -10.03 21.49
C LYS A 465 -24.13 -9.43 21.55
N PRO A 466 -23.76 -8.61 20.56
CA PRO A 466 -22.42 -8.05 20.49
C PRO A 466 -22.12 -7.17 21.69
N THR A 467 -20.90 -7.29 22.20
CA THR A 467 -20.33 -6.41 23.22
C THR A 467 -19.27 -5.52 22.60
N VAL A 468 -19.12 -4.31 23.15
CA VAL A 468 -18.09 -3.35 22.73
C VAL A 468 -16.96 -3.37 23.77
N PRO A 469 -15.70 -3.54 23.37
CA PRO A 469 -14.58 -3.55 24.31
C PRO A 469 -14.31 -2.17 24.90
N THR A 470 -13.52 -2.14 25.97
CA THR A 470 -13.10 -0.91 26.65
C THR A 470 -11.88 -0.31 25.98
N ASP A 471 -11.87 1.00 25.75
CA ASP A 471 -10.68 1.72 25.28
C ASP A 471 -9.61 1.72 26.41
N PRO A 472 -8.41 1.16 26.17
CA PRO A 472 -7.39 1.02 27.20
C PRO A 472 -6.91 2.34 27.81
N MET A 473 -7.02 3.47 27.09
CA MET A 473 -6.59 4.78 27.58
C MET A 473 -7.70 5.52 28.32
N THR A 474 -8.91 5.55 27.76
CA THR A 474 -10.02 6.32 28.36
C THR A 474 -10.77 5.54 29.44
N LYS A 475 -10.63 4.21 29.46
CA LYS A 475 -11.38 3.28 30.31
C LYS A 475 -12.90 3.32 30.09
N LEU A 476 -13.34 3.84 28.93
CA LEU A 476 -14.72 3.85 28.49
C LEU A 476 -14.89 2.89 27.30
N PRO A 477 -16.10 2.34 27.05
CA PRO A 477 -16.36 1.59 25.83
C PRO A 477 -16.01 2.40 24.58
N PHE A 478 -15.48 1.76 23.53
CA PHE A 478 -15.23 2.45 22.26
C PHE A 478 -16.52 3.07 21.70
N SER A 479 -16.44 4.31 21.23
CA SER A 479 -17.58 5.00 20.59
C SER A 479 -17.86 4.48 19.18
N SER A 480 -16.85 3.92 18.51
CA SER A 480 -16.94 3.40 17.14
C SER A 480 -15.97 2.23 16.95
N GLN A 481 -16.28 1.36 15.98
CA GLN A 481 -15.40 0.25 15.60
C GLN A 481 -14.27 0.70 14.68
N ARG A 482 -14.46 1.78 13.93
CA ARG A 482 -13.50 2.36 13.00
C ARG A 482 -13.32 3.85 13.31
N ASN A 483 -12.13 4.36 13.02
CA ASN A 483 -11.80 5.79 13.11
C ASN A 483 -12.40 6.60 11.97
#